data_AF-A0A6G7ZDC3-F1
#
_entry.id   AF-A0A6G7ZDC3-F1
#
_cell.length_a   1.000
_cell.length_b   1.000
_cell.length_c   1.000
_cell.angle_alpha   90.00
_cell.angle_beta   90.00
_cell.angle_gamma   90.00
#
_symmetry.space_group_name_H-M   'P 1'
#
loop_
_entity.id
_entity.type
_entity.pdbx_description
1 polymer ?
#
loop_
_entity_poly.entity_id
_entity_poly.type
_entity_poly.pdbx_seq_one_letter_code
_entity_poly.pdbx_strand_id
1 'polypeptide(L)'
;MKRKADTALVSGIIIIALTVLIGVLADILGSSYIVWVLVAELLATGLTYQSLQKNTLTKIAVMPIMVVYVLLAMVFAIIMFAIPNSSEAILHIGEAVLLGAVIIAYLVINTTAHANHKES
;
A
#
# COMPACT_ATOMS: atom_id res chain seq x y z
N MET A 1 19.23 -8.01 -9.33
CA MET A 1 18.05 -7.52 -8.57
C MET A 1 16.94 -6.99 -9.46
N LYS A 2 17.26 -6.28 -10.56
CA LYS A 2 16.31 -5.74 -11.55
C LYS A 2 15.16 -6.70 -11.95
N ARG A 3 15.47 -7.94 -12.37
CA ARG A 3 14.45 -8.96 -12.67
C ARG A 3 13.41 -9.20 -11.56
N LYS A 4 13.81 -9.19 -10.27
CA LYS A 4 12.88 -9.39 -9.15
C LYS A 4 11.97 -8.18 -8.93
N ALA A 5 12.50 -6.97 -9.13
CA ALA A 5 11.72 -5.75 -9.08
C ALA A 5 10.70 -5.72 -10.23
N ASP A 6 11.12 -6.06 -11.45
CA ASP A 6 10.23 -6.10 -12.62
C ASP A 6 9.11 -7.13 -12.44
N THR A 7 9.40 -8.33 -11.89
CA THR A 7 8.36 -9.32 -11.55
C THR A 7 7.38 -8.79 -10.49
N ALA A 8 7.86 -8.09 -9.47
CA ALA A 8 6.99 -7.52 -8.43
C ALA A 8 6.08 -6.42 -8.99
N LEU A 9 6.60 -5.58 -9.89
CA LEU A 9 5.82 -4.55 -10.58
C LEU A 9 4.70 -5.17 -11.42
N VAL A 10 5.04 -6.18 -12.23
CA VAL A 10 4.05 -6.89 -13.06
C VAL A 10 2.98 -7.56 -12.18
N SER A 11 3.38 -8.21 -11.09
CA SER A 11 2.43 -8.81 -10.14
C SER A 11 1.49 -7.78 -9.51
N GLY A 12 2.01 -6.61 -9.13
CA GLY A 12 1.19 -5.54 -8.56
C GLY A 12 0.18 -4.96 -9.55
N ILE A 13 0.59 -4.78 -10.82
CA ILE A 13 -0.32 -4.34 -11.89
C ILE A 13 -1.45 -5.36 -12.12
N ILE A 14 -1.15 -6.65 -12.06
CA ILE A 14 -2.16 -7.71 -12.18
C ILE A 14 -3.18 -7.62 -11.04
N ILE A 15 -2.72 -7.41 -9.79
CA ILE A 15 -3.61 -7.26 -8.63
C ILE A 15 -4.52 -6.04 -8.80
N ILE A 16 -3.97 -4.88 -9.18
CA ILE A 16 -4.75 -3.67 -9.45
C ILE A 16 -5.81 -3.92 -10.52
N ALA A 17 -5.45 -4.61 -11.62
CA ALA A 17 -6.38 -4.94 -12.68
C ALA A 17 -7.52 -5.87 -12.19
N LEU A 18 -7.22 -6.82 -11.31
CA LEU A 18 -8.22 -7.68 -10.69
C LEU A 18 -9.15 -6.89 -9.76
N THR A 19 -8.62 -5.97 -8.97
CA THR A 19 -9.42 -5.11 -8.09
C THR A 19 -10.35 -4.19 -8.89
N VAL A 20 -9.87 -3.62 -10.00
CA VAL A 20 -10.72 -2.88 -10.95
C VAL A 20 -11.81 -3.79 -11.53
N LEU A 21 -11.45 -5.00 -11.98
CA LEU A 21 -12.41 -5.96 -12.54
C LEU A 21 -13.51 -6.32 -11.51
N ILE A 22 -13.13 -6.60 -10.26
CA ILE A 22 -14.07 -6.87 -9.18
C ILE A 22 -14.98 -5.65 -8.95
N GLY A 23 -14.41 -4.44 -8.94
CA GLY A 23 -15.17 -3.20 -8.78
C GLY A 23 -16.19 -2.96 -9.89
N VAL A 24 -15.86 -3.33 -11.13
CA VAL A 24 -16.80 -3.28 -12.26
C VAL A 24 -17.90 -4.34 -12.12
N LEU A 25 -17.54 -5.59 -11.81
CA LEU A 25 -18.49 -6.69 -11.69
C LEU A 25 -19.48 -6.51 -10.53
N ALA A 26 -19.05 -5.82 -9.47
CA ALA A 26 -19.88 -5.52 -8.31
C ALA A 26 -20.55 -4.13 -8.37
N ASP A 27 -20.41 -3.38 -9.47
CA ASP A 27 -20.97 -2.03 -9.68
C ASP A 27 -20.61 -1.02 -8.57
N ILE A 28 -19.39 -1.12 -8.04
CA ILE A 28 -18.88 -0.29 -6.93
C ILE A 28 -17.56 0.41 -7.27
N LEU A 29 -17.16 0.44 -8.55
CA LEU A 29 -15.89 1.05 -8.98
C LEU A 29 -15.78 2.53 -8.58
N GLY A 30 -16.89 3.27 -8.62
CA GLY A 30 -16.95 4.68 -8.20
C GLY A 30 -17.08 4.89 -6.69
N SER A 31 -17.13 3.80 -5.92
CA SER A 31 -17.28 3.88 -4.48
C SER A 31 -15.98 4.29 -3.80
N SER A 32 -16.08 5.18 -2.81
CA SER A 32 -14.95 5.63 -1.99
C SER A 32 -14.13 4.46 -1.42
N TYR A 33 -14.77 3.34 -1.05
CA TYR A 33 -14.06 2.15 -0.54
C TYR A 33 -13.09 1.53 -1.57
N ILE A 34 -13.53 1.36 -2.82
CA ILE A 34 -12.69 0.78 -3.88
C ILE A 34 -11.54 1.73 -4.25
N VAL A 35 -11.82 3.04 -4.30
CA VAL A 35 -10.80 4.04 -4.62
C VAL A 35 -9.63 3.95 -3.63
N TRP A 36 -9.91 3.82 -2.34
CA TRP A 36 -8.88 3.71 -1.32
C TRP A 36 -8.10 2.38 -1.38
N VAL A 37 -8.78 1.28 -1.70
CA VAL A 37 -8.08 0.00 -1.95
C VAL A 37 -7.12 0.14 -3.14
N LEU A 38 -7.55 0.76 -4.25
CA LEU A 38 -6.69 0.99 -5.41
C LEU A 38 -5.50 1.90 -5.09
N VAL A 39 -5.69 2.94 -4.27
CA VAL A 39 -4.61 3.80 -3.79
C VAL A 39 -3.60 2.99 -2.96
N ALA A 40 -4.07 2.14 -2.05
CA ALA A 40 -3.20 1.30 -1.22
C ALA A 40 -2.39 0.30 -2.07
N GLU A 41 -3.01 -0.35 -3.06
CA GLU A 41 -2.36 -1.26 -3.99
C GLU A 41 -1.31 -0.57 -4.88
N LEU A 42 -1.61 0.64 -5.36
CA LEU A 42 -0.68 1.47 -6.14
C LEU A 42 0.55 1.82 -5.32
N LEU A 43 0.35 2.31 -4.09
CA LEU A 43 1.44 2.68 -3.18
C LEU A 43 2.30 1.47 -2.81
N ALA A 44 1.67 0.35 -2.49
CA ALA A 44 2.38 -0.89 -2.18
C ALA A 44 3.20 -1.40 -3.36
N THR A 45 2.62 -1.39 -4.56
CA THR A 45 3.32 -1.80 -5.79
C THR A 45 4.52 -0.88 -6.07
N GLY A 46 4.31 0.44 -6.03
CA GLY A 46 5.35 1.42 -6.30
C GLY A 46 6.49 1.40 -5.27
N LEU A 47 6.16 1.38 -3.98
CA LEU A 47 7.16 1.35 -2.90
C LEU A 47 7.88 -0.01 -2.83
N THR A 48 7.20 -1.11 -3.12
CA THR A 48 7.83 -2.44 -3.23
C THR A 48 8.80 -2.49 -4.40
N TYR A 49 8.41 -1.97 -5.57
CA TYR A 49 9.30 -1.86 -6.72
C TYR A 49 10.54 -1.02 -6.40
N GLN A 50 10.35 0.16 -5.79
CA GLN A 50 11.45 1.05 -5.41
C GLN A 50 12.36 0.41 -4.35
N SER A 51 11.82 -0.29 -3.34
CA SER A 51 12.64 -0.93 -2.32
C SER A 51 13.45 -2.11 -2.88
N LEU A 52 12.91 -2.85 -3.86
CA LEU A 52 13.60 -3.93 -4.55
C LEU A 52 14.71 -3.46 -5.49
N GLN A 53 14.67 -2.19 -5.92
CA GLN A 53 15.75 -1.55 -6.65
C GLN A 53 16.85 -1.00 -5.73
N LYS A 54 16.50 -0.65 -4.48
CA LYS A 54 17.43 -0.15 -3.46
C LYS A 54 18.15 -1.29 -2.70
N ASN A 55 19.02 -0.90 -1.77
CA ASN A 55 19.90 -1.80 -1.00
C ASN A 55 19.10 -2.80 -0.13
N THR A 56 19.72 -3.93 0.24
CA THR A 56 19.10 -5.06 0.95
C THR A 56 18.42 -4.67 2.27
N LEU A 57 18.98 -3.69 2.99
CA LEU A 57 18.43 -3.19 4.26
C LEU A 57 17.06 -2.51 4.10
N THR A 58 16.90 -1.66 3.07
CA THR A 58 15.62 -0.97 2.80
C THR A 58 14.53 -1.97 2.42
N LYS A 59 14.90 -3.03 1.70
CA LYS A 59 13.99 -4.11 1.32
C LYS A 59 13.43 -4.86 2.54
N ILE A 60 14.29 -5.24 3.49
CA ILE A 60 13.89 -6.03 4.67
C ILE A 60 12.93 -5.23 5.55
N ALA A 61 13.13 -3.92 5.67
CA ALA A 61 12.34 -3.08 6.55
C ALA A 61 11.04 -2.56 5.90
N VAL A 62 11.05 -2.20 4.60
CA VAL A 62 9.89 -1.57 3.94
C VAL A 62 8.86 -2.59 3.46
N MET A 63 9.28 -3.76 2.94
CA MET A 63 8.33 -4.76 2.41
C MET A 63 7.28 -5.22 3.44
N PRO A 64 7.65 -5.63 4.67
CA PRO A 64 6.66 -6.09 5.65
C PRO A 64 5.65 -5.00 6.03
N ILE A 65 6.11 -3.76 6.15
CA ILE A 65 5.25 -2.61 6.50
C ILE A 65 4.23 -2.34 5.41
N MET A 66 4.65 -2.39 4.14
CA MET A 66 3.73 -2.19 3.01
C MET A 66 2.69 -3.31 2.91
N VAL A 67 3.09 -4.56 3.19
CA VAL A 67 2.14 -5.68 3.22
C VAL A 67 1.11 -5.50 4.34
N VAL A 68 1.57 -5.14 5.55
CA VAL A 68 0.68 -4.88 6.68
C VAL A 68 -0.26 -3.71 6.37
N TYR A 69 0.23 -2.64 5.75
CA TYR A 69 -0.58 -1.51 5.33
C TYR A 69 -1.71 -1.91 4.37
N VAL A 70 -1.38 -2.61 3.28
CA VAL A 70 -2.39 -3.04 2.30
C VAL A 70 -3.45 -3.91 2.96
N LEU A 71 -3.03 -4.87 3.79
CA LEU A 71 -3.96 -5.73 4.51
C LEU A 71 -4.87 -4.94 5.46
N LEU A 72 -4.31 -3.97 6.20
CA LEU A 72 -5.09 -3.11 7.09
C LEU A 72 -6.07 -2.21 6.33
N ALA A 73 -5.63 -1.57 5.24
CA ALA A 73 -6.47 -0.72 4.39
C ALA A 73 -7.61 -1.53 3.77
N MET A 74 -7.32 -2.71 3.22
CA MET A 74 -8.35 -3.61 2.68
C MET A 74 -9.35 -4.05 3.75
N VAL A 75 -8.87 -4.50 4.90
CA VAL A 75 -9.74 -4.94 6.00
C VAL A 75 -10.59 -3.78 6.51
N PHE A 76 -10.01 -2.59 6.68
CA PHE A 76 -10.71 -1.40 7.14
C PHE A 76 -11.79 -0.96 6.14
N ALA A 77 -11.46 -0.89 4.85
CA ALA A 77 -12.43 -0.58 3.80
C ALA A 77 -13.58 -1.59 3.73
N ILE A 78 -13.29 -2.90 3.87
CA ILE A 78 -14.31 -3.96 3.89
C ILE A 78 -15.22 -3.83 5.13
N ILE A 79 -14.65 -3.62 6.32
CA ILE A 79 -15.44 -3.43 7.55
C ILE A 79 -16.36 -2.22 7.40
N MET A 80 -15.83 -1.10 6.91
CA MET A 80 -16.60 0.12 6.74
C MET A 80 -17.71 -0.04 5.69
N PHE A 81 -17.47 -0.80 4.62
CA PHE A 81 -18.48 -1.15 3.63
C PHE A 81 -19.59 -2.04 4.21
N ALA A 82 -19.26 -2.96 5.11
CA ALA A 82 -20.23 -3.86 5.73
C ALA A 82 -21.12 -3.18 6.79
N ILE A 83 -20.73 -2.01 7.30
CA ILE A 83 -21.52 -1.25 8.28
C ILE A 83 -22.57 -0.40 7.53
N PRO A 84 -23.87 -0.66 7.71
CA PRO A 84 -24.92 0.12 7.07
C PRO A 84 -24.90 1.57 7.57
N ASN A 85 -25.07 2.53 6.65
CA ASN A 85 -25.01 3.98 6.91
C ASN A 85 -23.67 4.47 7.48
N SER A 86 -22.57 3.77 7.20
CA SER A 86 -21.25 4.27 7.58
C SER A 86 -20.94 5.58 6.85
N SER A 87 -20.39 6.54 7.58
CA SER A 87 -20.03 7.84 7.02
C SER A 87 -18.73 7.73 6.22
N GLU A 88 -18.73 8.23 4.99
CA GLU A 88 -17.52 8.34 4.16
C GLU A 88 -16.41 9.14 4.87
N ALA A 89 -16.78 10.09 5.74
CA ALA A 89 -15.81 10.85 6.52
C ALA A 89 -14.98 9.95 7.45
N ILE A 90 -15.59 8.91 8.04
CA ILE A 90 -14.89 7.97 8.92
C ILE A 90 -13.92 7.10 8.10
N LEU A 91 -14.34 6.67 6.90
CA LEU A 91 -13.47 5.96 5.97
C LEU A 91 -12.24 6.81 5.63
N HIS A 92 -12.46 8.06 5.20
CA HIS A 92 -11.37 8.97 4.81
C HIS A 92 -10.40 9.26 5.96
N ILE A 93 -10.91 9.49 7.17
CA ILE A 93 -10.07 9.72 8.35
C ILE A 93 -9.26 8.47 8.68
N GLY A 94 -9.88 7.28 8.70
CA GLY A 94 -9.19 6.04 9.00
C GLY A 94 -8.10 5.70 7.98
N GLU A 95 -8.40 5.84 6.69
CA GLU A 95 -7.42 5.62 5.62
C GLU A 95 -6.27 6.63 5.66
N ALA A 96 -6.56 7.91 5.94
CA ALA A 96 -5.53 8.94 6.10
C ALA A 96 -4.60 8.65 7.29
N VAL A 97 -5.14 8.15 8.41
CA VAL A 97 -4.35 7.75 9.58
C VAL A 97 -3.47 6.54 9.26
N LEU A 98 -4.01 5.52 8.59
CA LEU A 98 -3.25 4.34 8.16
C LEU A 98 -2.12 4.73 7.21
N LEU A 99 -2.40 5.57 6.22
CA LEU A 99 -1.42 6.08 5.27
C LEU A 99 -0.32 6.90 5.99
N GLY A 100 -0.71 7.77 6.91
CA GLY A 100 0.20 8.59 7.71
C GLY A 100 1.18 7.73 8.52
N ALA A 101 0.69 6.68 9.18
CA ALA A 101 1.53 5.77 9.96
C ALA A 101 2.62 5.10 9.10
N VAL A 102 2.27 4.71 7.87
CA VAL A 102 3.17 4.05 6.93
C VAL A 102 4.21 4.99 6.36
N ILE A 103 3.81 6.21 6.01
CA ILE A 103 4.74 7.25 5.56
C ILE A 103 5.77 7.55 6.67
N ILE A 104 5.32 7.71 7.92
CA ILE A 104 6.21 7.95 9.07
C ILE A 104 7.20 6.79 9.22
N ALA A 105 6.71 5.55 9.23
CA ALA A 105 7.57 4.38 9.38
C ALA A 105 8.59 4.26 8.24
N TYR A 106 8.17 4.50 6.99
CA TYR A 106 9.05 4.52 5.82
C TYR A 106 10.14 5.60 5.95
N LEU A 107 9.76 6.82 6.36
CA LEU A 107 10.70 7.92 6.53
C LEU A 107 11.76 7.59 7.59
N VAL A 108 11.35 7.07 8.75
CA VAL A 108 12.27 6.65 9.83
C VAL A 108 13.26 5.60 9.35
N ILE A 109 12.80 4.59 8.61
CA ILE A 109 13.66 3.54 8.05
C ILE A 109 14.65 4.14 7.05
N ASN A 110 14.18 5.00 6.15
CA ASN A 110 15.02 5.59 5.11
C ASN A 110 16.08 6.53 5.71
N THR A 111 15.74 7.34 6.73
CA THR A 111 16.71 8.20 7.43
C THR A 111 17.75 7.38 8.19
N THR A 112 17.33 6.31 8.87
CA THR A 112 18.24 5.47 9.66
C THR A 112 19.20 4.69 8.77
N ALA A 113 18.70 4.14 7.66
CA ALA A 113 19.53 3.42 6.69
C ALA A 113 20.58 4.33 6.02
N HIS A 114 20.26 5.61 5.78
CA HIS A 114 21.21 6.58 5.24
C HIS A 114 22.25 7.06 6.26
N ALA A 115 21.89 7.18 7.54
CA ALA A 115 22.85 7.51 8.60
C ALA A 115 23.93 6.42 8.72
N ASN A 116 23.52 5.15 8.80
CA ASN A 116 24.45 4.02 8.94
C ASN A 116 25.36 3.80 7.72
N HIS A 117 24.97 4.28 6.53
CA HIS A 117 25.79 4.18 5.32
C HIS A 117 26.88 5.25 5.25
N LYS A 118 26.74 6.37 5.98
CA LYS A 118 27.77 7.43 6.05
C LYS A 118 28.86 7.17 7.08
N GLU A 119 28.62 6.26 8.04
CA GLU A 119 29.58 5.89 9.09
C GLU A 119 30.43 4.66 8.72
N SER A 120 30.14 4.01 7.59
CA SER A 120 30.86 2.86 7.01
C SER A 120 31.83 3.27 5.92
#